data_AF-A0A846ZKV1-F1
#
_entry.id   AF-A0A846ZKV1-F1
#
_cell.length_a   1.000
_cell.length_b   1.000
_cell.length_c   1.000
_cell.angle_alpha   90.00
_cell.angle_beta   90.00
_cell.angle_gamma   90.00
#
_symmetry.space_group_name_H-M   'P 1'
#
loop_
_entity.id
_entity.type
_entity.pdbx_description
1 polymer ?
#
loop_
_entity_poly.entity_id
_entity_poly.type
_entity_poly.pdbx_seq_one_letter_code
_entity_poly.pdbx_strand_id
1 'polypeptide(L)'
;MNSTRLIFSLSIAFAICAWPLVSVAASPSSPAPAPAPAPAPQSWKDLLNQIKGKAATTSTSDLSQSEVVGGLKEALAKGTTRAINTLGRKDGFWGNPGVRIPLPGKLQEVAKIARKLGQGDKVDAFQLSMNRAAEKAVPQVADLFGDAIRQMTLKDARGILGGGDHAATDYFRRVAGPKLVERIRPIVAKATDSVGVTKRYKALMAGSTGGTLGSALSLLGKSGKDQNLDLDSYVTDQAMNGLFKTIGDEEKAIRTNPAVRTTDLLKKVFGKQ
;
A
#
# COMPACT_ATOMS: atom_id res chain seq x y z
N MET A 1 -8.37 -52.97 29.46
CA MET A 1 -8.69 -54.23 28.77
C MET A 1 -10.02 -54.09 28.06
N ASN A 2 -10.03 -54.46 26.77
CA ASN A 2 -11.14 -54.82 25.89
C ASN A 2 -12.36 -53.88 25.73
N SER A 3 -12.58 -53.43 24.49
CA SER A 3 -13.67 -53.99 23.67
C SER A 3 -13.55 -53.59 22.19
N THR A 4 -13.01 -54.55 21.42
CA THR A 4 -13.58 -55.22 20.24
C THR A 4 -14.47 -54.46 19.25
N ARG A 5 -14.05 -54.55 17.98
CA ARG A 5 -14.68 -54.13 16.72
C ARG A 5 -15.98 -54.86 16.41
N LEU A 6 -16.89 -54.21 15.68
CA LEU A 6 -17.85 -54.88 14.80
C LEU A 6 -17.97 -54.13 13.47
N ILE A 7 -17.75 -54.88 12.40
CA ILE A 7 -17.88 -54.51 11.00
C ILE A 7 -19.23 -55.09 10.55
N PHE A 8 -20.13 -54.28 10.00
CA PHE A 8 -21.32 -54.76 9.32
C PHE A 8 -21.24 -54.40 7.84
N SER A 9 -21.06 -55.45 7.04
CA SER A 9 -21.26 -55.48 5.59
C SER A 9 -22.74 -55.76 5.34
N LEU A 10 -23.40 -55.01 4.45
CA LEU A 10 -24.69 -55.43 3.91
C LEU A 10 -24.84 -55.00 2.44
N SER A 11 -24.84 -56.02 1.60
CA SER A 11 -25.22 -56.04 0.19
C SER A 11 -26.68 -55.68 -0.02
N ILE A 12 -26.98 -54.86 -1.04
CA ILE A 12 -28.30 -54.74 -1.69
C ILE A 12 -28.01 -54.50 -3.18
N ALA A 13 -28.00 -55.55 -4.00
CA ALA A 13 -29.12 -56.09 -4.79
C ALA A 13 -29.51 -55.20 -5.99
N PHE A 14 -29.06 -55.66 -7.17
CA PHE A 14 -29.45 -55.20 -8.50
C PHE A 14 -30.93 -55.53 -8.77
N ALA A 15 -31.71 -54.54 -9.21
CA ALA A 15 -32.99 -54.76 -9.85
C ALA A 15 -33.04 -53.97 -11.17
N ILE A 16 -33.16 -54.75 -12.24
CA ILE A 16 -33.20 -54.35 -13.65
C ILE A 16 -34.63 -53.90 -13.96
N CYS A 17 -34.82 -52.66 -14.42
CA CYS A 17 -36.04 -52.24 -15.10
C CYS A 17 -35.67 -51.58 -16.43
N ALA A 18 -35.96 -52.30 -17.51
CA ALA A 18 -35.85 -51.83 -18.89
C ALA A 18 -36.97 -50.84 -19.20
N TRP A 19 -36.61 -49.65 -19.69
CA TRP A 19 -37.53 -48.67 -20.27
C TRP A 19 -37.17 -48.42 -21.74
N PRO A 20 -38.17 -48.13 -22.60
CA PRO A 20 -38.01 -48.14 -24.05
C PRO A 20 -37.23 -46.92 -24.55
N LEU A 21 -36.41 -47.18 -25.56
CA LEU A 21 -35.64 -46.22 -26.34
C LEU A 21 -36.59 -45.24 -27.06
N VAL A 22 -36.65 -44.00 -26.58
CA VAL A 22 -37.09 -42.85 -27.37
C VAL A 22 -35.85 -42.12 -27.86
N SER A 23 -35.68 -42.13 -29.18
CA SER A 23 -34.59 -41.49 -29.91
C SER A 23 -34.83 -39.97 -29.94
N VAL A 24 -34.07 -39.21 -29.15
CA VAL A 24 -33.95 -37.75 -29.30
C VAL A 24 -32.66 -37.48 -30.05
N ALA A 25 -32.78 -37.07 -31.32
CA ALA A 25 -31.67 -36.55 -32.09
C ALA A 25 -31.23 -35.20 -31.49
N ALA A 26 -30.15 -35.22 -30.72
CA ALA A 26 -29.48 -34.02 -30.23
C ALA A 26 -28.83 -33.28 -31.41
N SER A 27 -29.30 -32.07 -31.68
CA SER A 27 -28.60 -31.13 -32.57
C SER A 27 -27.25 -30.73 -31.95
N PRO A 28 -26.17 -30.56 -32.73
CA PRO A 28 -24.90 -30.09 -32.19
C PRO A 28 -25.03 -28.62 -31.77
N SER A 29 -25.15 -28.37 -30.46
CA SER A 29 -24.95 -27.03 -29.90
C SER A 29 -23.49 -26.65 -30.07
N SER A 30 -23.26 -25.50 -30.70
CA SER A 30 -21.92 -24.94 -30.86
C SER A 30 -21.28 -24.69 -29.48
N PRO A 31 -20.00 -25.04 -29.25
CA PRO A 31 -19.33 -24.72 -28.01
C PRO A 31 -19.24 -23.20 -27.82
N ALA A 32 -19.68 -22.71 -26.67
CA ALA A 32 -19.49 -21.33 -26.27
C ALA A 32 -17.98 -20.98 -26.29
N PRO A 33 -17.59 -19.80 -26.80
CA PRO A 33 -16.18 -19.39 -26.81
C PRO A 33 -15.65 -19.34 -25.37
N ALA A 34 -14.51 -20.00 -25.14
CA ALA A 34 -13.83 -20.00 -23.86
C ALA A 34 -13.58 -18.56 -23.37
N PRO A 35 -13.74 -18.28 -22.06
CA PRO A 35 -13.41 -16.97 -21.51
C PRO A 35 -11.93 -16.65 -21.79
N ALA A 36 -11.68 -15.49 -22.39
CA ALA A 36 -10.33 -15.03 -22.69
C ALA A 36 -9.46 -15.04 -21.41
N PRO A 37 -8.18 -15.43 -21.51
CA PRO A 37 -7.28 -15.46 -20.36
C PRO A 37 -7.14 -14.06 -19.76
N ALA A 38 -7.26 -13.97 -18.43
CA ALA A 38 -7.04 -12.73 -17.70
C ALA A 38 -5.64 -12.17 -18.01
N PRO A 39 -5.48 -10.85 -18.22
CA PRO A 39 -4.18 -10.27 -18.53
C PRO A 39 -3.21 -10.49 -17.37
N ALA A 40 -1.99 -10.94 -17.71
CA ALA A 40 -0.89 -11.14 -16.77
C ALA A 40 -0.59 -9.86 -15.96
N PRO A 41 -0.05 -9.97 -14.72
CA PRO A 41 0.32 -8.79 -13.92
C PRO A 41 1.42 -8.00 -14.66
N GLN A 42 1.03 -6.88 -15.24
CA GLN A 42 1.95 -5.99 -15.96
C GLN A 42 2.81 -5.23 -14.97
N SER A 43 4.13 -5.23 -15.17
CA SER A 43 5.06 -4.52 -14.28
C SER A 43 4.82 -3.01 -14.36
N TRP A 44 4.93 -2.31 -13.23
CA TRP A 44 4.79 -0.85 -13.16
C TRP A 44 5.55 -0.09 -14.24
N LYS A 45 6.73 -0.58 -14.64
CA LYS A 45 7.58 0.05 -15.66
C LYS A 45 6.96 0.00 -17.05
N ASP A 46 6.28 -1.10 -17.38
CA ASP A 46 5.65 -1.29 -18.70
C ASP A 46 4.47 -0.34 -18.89
N LEU A 47 3.82 0.04 -17.79
CA LEU A 47 2.75 1.03 -17.79
C LEU A 47 3.22 2.43 -18.09
N LEU A 48 4.33 2.83 -17.48
CA LEU A 48 4.92 4.14 -17.76
C LEU A 48 5.23 4.24 -19.26
N ASN A 49 5.73 3.16 -19.85
CA ASN A 49 6.01 3.09 -21.29
C ASN A 49 4.73 3.06 -22.14
N GLN A 50 3.70 2.33 -21.71
CA GLN A 50 2.42 2.23 -22.43
C GLN A 50 1.63 3.55 -22.41
N ILE A 51 1.61 4.26 -21.27
CA ILE A 51 0.97 5.58 -21.16
C ILE A 51 1.66 6.58 -22.09
N LYS A 52 2.98 6.48 -22.24
CA LYS A 52 3.75 7.32 -23.16
C LYS A 52 3.44 7.06 -24.65
N GLY A 53 2.93 5.88 -25.01
CA GLY A 53 2.78 5.45 -26.41
C GLY A 53 1.37 5.49 -27.01
N LYS A 54 0.31 5.58 -26.20
CA LYS A 54 -1.10 5.55 -26.68
C LYS A 54 -1.66 6.96 -26.89
N ALA A 55 -1.36 7.57 -28.03
CA ALA A 55 -1.91 8.88 -28.42
C ALA A 55 -2.52 8.92 -29.85
N ALA A 56 -2.78 7.78 -30.50
CA ALA A 56 -3.29 7.78 -31.89
C ALA A 56 -4.60 6.99 -32.04
N THR A 57 -5.56 7.58 -32.78
CA THR A 57 -6.82 7.06 -33.37
C THR A 57 -8.11 7.00 -32.52
N THR A 58 -8.82 8.14 -32.35
CA THR A 58 -10.28 8.27 -32.09
C THR A 58 -10.74 9.69 -32.53
N SER A 59 -12.03 10.08 -32.49
CA SER A 59 -12.63 11.33 -33.02
C SER A 59 -12.25 12.64 -32.30
N THR A 60 -12.16 13.79 -32.97
CA THR A 60 -11.54 15.06 -32.51
C THR A 60 -11.99 15.69 -31.17
N SER A 61 -13.26 15.60 -30.78
CA SER A 61 -13.73 16.09 -29.47
C SER A 61 -13.41 15.10 -28.34
N ASP A 62 -13.60 13.81 -28.58
CA ASP A 62 -13.21 12.71 -27.68
C ASP A 62 -11.68 12.54 -27.60
N LEU A 63 -10.94 12.91 -28.65
CA LEU A 63 -9.47 13.03 -28.63
C LEU A 63 -9.05 14.04 -27.59
N SER A 64 -9.67 15.22 -27.56
CA SER A 64 -9.29 16.24 -26.57
C SER A 64 -9.51 15.75 -25.12
N GLN A 65 -10.58 15.00 -24.87
CA GLN A 65 -10.89 14.47 -23.54
C GLN A 65 -9.97 13.30 -23.17
N SER A 66 -9.74 12.37 -24.11
CA SER A 66 -8.85 11.22 -23.89
C SER A 66 -7.38 11.62 -23.76
N GLU A 67 -6.92 12.62 -24.53
CA GLU A 67 -5.61 13.25 -24.37
C GLU A 67 -5.48 13.89 -22.98
N VAL A 68 -6.48 14.65 -22.54
CA VAL A 68 -6.46 15.30 -21.21
C VAL A 68 -6.38 14.26 -20.10
N VAL A 69 -7.14 13.17 -20.21
CA VAL A 69 -7.09 12.07 -19.24
C VAL A 69 -5.76 11.32 -19.30
N GLY A 70 -5.22 11.09 -20.50
CA GLY A 70 -3.88 10.50 -20.68
C GLY A 70 -2.79 11.33 -19.99
N GLY A 71 -2.84 12.65 -20.15
CA GLY A 71 -1.89 13.58 -19.53
C GLY A 71 -1.99 13.62 -18.03
N LEU A 72 -3.21 13.61 -17.50
CA LEU A 72 -3.43 13.50 -16.06
C LEU A 72 -2.88 12.16 -15.53
N LYS A 73 -3.17 11.03 -16.18
CA LYS A 73 -2.65 9.71 -15.76
C LYS A 73 -1.13 9.68 -15.77
N GLU A 74 -0.50 10.28 -16.78
CA GLU A 74 0.95 10.41 -16.85
C GLU A 74 1.50 11.29 -15.70
N ALA A 75 0.84 12.41 -15.40
CA ALA A 75 1.18 13.30 -14.28
C ALA A 75 1.23 12.53 -12.97
N LEU A 76 0.14 11.82 -12.70
CA LEU A 76 -0.06 11.09 -11.46
C LEU A 76 0.89 9.90 -11.36
N ALA A 77 1.13 9.20 -12.46
CA ALA A 77 2.13 8.13 -12.49
C ALA A 77 3.53 8.65 -12.15
N LYS A 78 3.90 9.82 -12.69
CA LYS A 78 5.20 10.47 -12.39
C LYS A 78 5.28 10.95 -10.94
N GLY A 79 4.28 11.69 -10.45
CA GLY A 79 4.25 12.18 -9.07
C GLY A 79 4.29 11.04 -8.06
N THR A 80 3.48 10.00 -8.26
CA THR A 80 3.49 8.81 -7.41
C THR A 80 4.82 8.06 -7.48
N THR A 81 5.41 7.90 -8.67
CA THR A 81 6.76 7.30 -8.81
C THR A 81 7.79 8.09 -8.00
N ARG A 82 7.78 9.42 -8.09
CA ARG A 82 8.71 10.28 -7.35
C ARG A 82 8.52 10.14 -5.85
N ALA A 83 7.28 10.14 -5.36
CA ALA A 83 6.98 9.95 -3.95
C ALA A 83 7.48 8.59 -3.44
N ILE A 84 7.17 7.50 -4.16
CA ILE A 84 7.60 6.15 -3.80
C ILE A 84 9.13 6.03 -3.81
N ASN A 85 9.81 6.55 -4.83
CA ASN A 85 11.27 6.51 -4.92
C ASN A 85 11.94 7.36 -3.83
N THR A 86 11.35 8.50 -3.50
CA THR A 86 11.86 9.41 -2.45
C THR A 86 11.76 8.78 -1.07
N LEU A 87 10.64 8.11 -0.77
CA LEU A 87 10.41 7.50 0.53
C LEU A 87 10.98 6.10 0.65
N GLY A 88 11.09 5.37 -0.45
CA GLY A 88 11.55 3.98 -0.48
C GLY A 88 13.07 3.82 -0.47
N ARG A 89 13.82 4.91 -0.65
CA ARG A 89 15.29 4.89 -0.55
C ARG A 89 15.73 5.01 0.90
N LYS A 90 16.99 4.67 1.15
CA LYS A 90 17.66 4.94 2.43
C LYS A 90 17.52 6.43 2.77
N ASP A 91 17.03 6.70 3.98
CA ASP A 91 16.80 8.03 4.54
C ASP A 91 15.63 8.79 3.88
N GLY A 92 14.77 8.08 3.13
CA GLY A 92 13.53 8.63 2.59
C GLY A 92 12.54 9.06 3.68
N PHE A 93 12.41 8.26 4.74
CA PHE A 93 11.66 8.63 5.94
C PHE A 93 12.59 9.28 6.97
N TRP A 94 13.72 8.63 7.29
CA TRP A 94 14.58 9.12 8.36
C TRP A 94 15.18 10.50 8.06
N GLY A 95 15.56 10.76 6.81
CA GLY A 95 16.15 12.05 6.41
C GLY A 95 15.14 13.17 6.20
N ASN A 96 13.84 12.88 6.17
CA ASN A 96 12.80 13.85 5.85
C ASN A 96 11.93 14.17 7.09
N PRO A 97 12.11 15.33 7.74
CA PRO A 97 11.34 15.71 8.94
C PRO A 97 9.82 15.75 8.73
N GLY A 98 9.35 15.98 7.51
CA GLY A 98 7.92 16.07 7.20
C GLY A 98 7.19 14.73 7.19
N VAL A 99 7.92 13.61 7.16
CA VAL A 99 7.37 12.24 7.13
C VAL A 99 8.09 11.29 8.08
N ARG A 100 9.17 11.71 8.74
CA ARG A 100 9.93 10.90 9.69
C ARG A 100 8.99 10.32 10.74
N ILE A 101 8.99 9.00 10.86
CA ILE A 101 8.16 8.27 11.81
C ILE A 101 8.63 8.62 13.22
N PRO A 102 7.78 9.26 14.05
CA PRO A 102 8.12 9.58 15.42
C PRO A 102 8.00 8.34 16.31
N LEU A 103 8.45 8.47 17.56
CA LEU A 103 8.14 7.47 18.57
C LEU A 103 6.64 7.53 18.90
N PRO A 104 5.97 6.38 19.07
CA PRO A 104 4.54 6.33 19.37
C PRO A 104 4.27 6.83 20.79
N GLY A 105 3.39 7.84 20.89
CA GLY A 105 2.81 8.38 22.12
C GLY A 105 3.64 8.18 23.39
N LYS A 106 3.24 7.18 24.21
CA LYS A 106 3.82 6.89 25.53
C LYS A 106 5.34 6.61 25.50
N LEU A 107 5.89 6.14 24.38
CA LEU A 107 7.33 5.92 24.22
C LEU A 107 8.15 7.22 24.09
N GLN A 108 7.52 8.35 23.76
CA GLN A 108 8.22 9.63 23.74
C GLN A 108 8.70 10.04 25.13
N GLU A 109 7.89 9.78 26.16
CA GLU A 109 8.25 10.06 27.55
C GLU A 109 9.36 9.14 28.04
N VAL A 110 9.26 7.84 27.74
CA VAL A 110 10.33 6.87 28.01
C VAL A 110 11.63 7.28 27.33
N ALA A 111 11.55 7.72 26.08
CA ALA A 111 12.70 8.20 25.32
C ALA A 111 13.36 9.45 25.91
N LYS A 112 12.59 10.42 26.41
CA LYS A 112 13.13 11.60 27.08
C LYS A 112 13.93 11.21 28.33
N ILE A 113 13.40 10.30 29.15
CA ILE A 113 14.07 9.83 30.36
C ILE A 113 15.30 8.99 29.99
N ALA A 114 15.16 8.06 29.04
CA ALA A 114 16.26 7.24 28.56
C ALA A 114 17.43 8.09 28.03
N ARG A 115 17.15 9.17 27.28
CA ARG A 115 18.17 10.12 26.83
C ARG A 115 18.88 10.82 27.99
N LYS A 116 18.14 11.29 29.00
CA LYS A 116 18.73 11.88 30.22
C LYS A 116 19.64 10.92 30.99
N LEU A 117 19.37 9.62 30.88
CA LEU A 117 20.16 8.56 31.49
C LEU A 117 21.28 8.01 30.57
N GLY A 118 21.64 8.74 29.50
CA GLY A 118 22.72 8.36 28.59
C GLY A 118 22.36 7.25 27.59
N GLN A 119 21.08 6.88 27.47
CA GLN A 119 20.61 5.83 26.56
C GLN A 119 20.06 6.38 25.23
N GLY A 120 20.53 7.56 24.80
CA GLY A 120 20.06 8.21 23.57
C GLY A 120 20.23 7.33 22.33
N ASP A 121 21.36 6.65 22.19
CA ASP A 121 21.64 5.77 21.05
C ASP A 121 20.63 4.63 20.92
N LYS A 122 20.11 4.10 22.03
CA LYS A 122 19.09 3.04 22.01
C LYS A 122 17.76 3.57 21.51
N VAL A 123 17.41 4.79 21.92
CA VAL A 123 16.20 5.49 21.48
C VAL A 123 16.28 5.76 19.98
N ASP A 124 17.40 6.29 19.52
CA ASP A 124 17.60 6.66 18.12
C ASP A 124 17.66 5.41 17.22
N ALA A 125 18.33 4.33 17.67
CA ALA A 125 18.33 3.06 16.96
C ALA A 125 16.93 2.43 16.85
N PHE A 126 16.10 2.56 17.89
CA PHE A 126 14.72 2.10 17.84
C PHE A 126 13.88 2.93 16.87
N GLN A 127 13.92 4.26 16.97
CA GLN A 127 13.17 5.13 16.04
C GLN A 127 13.63 4.92 14.60
N LEU A 128 14.95 4.82 14.36
CA LEU A 128 15.52 4.54 13.06
C LEU A 128 15.00 3.23 12.50
N SER A 129 14.90 2.16 13.31
CA SER A 129 14.40 0.86 12.83
C SER A 129 12.97 0.93 12.29
N MET A 130 12.07 1.69 12.94
CA MET A 130 10.71 1.93 12.42
C MET A 130 10.72 2.67 11.08
N ASN A 131 11.58 3.70 10.95
CA ASN A 131 11.74 4.43 9.69
C ASN A 131 12.30 3.53 8.58
N ARG A 132 13.28 2.67 8.88
CA ARG A 132 13.82 1.70 7.91
C ARG A 132 12.79 0.67 7.47
N ALA A 133 11.89 0.25 8.37
CA ALA A 133 10.81 -0.65 8.01
C ALA A 133 9.85 0.01 6.99
N ALA A 134 9.49 1.27 7.21
CA ALA A 134 8.68 2.03 6.25
C ALA A 134 9.39 2.25 4.90
N GLU A 135 10.67 2.62 4.91
CA GLU A 135 11.48 2.76 3.69
C GLU A 135 11.51 1.46 2.87
N LYS A 136 11.63 0.30 3.52
CA LYS A 136 11.58 -1.00 2.84
C LYS A 136 10.19 -1.36 2.30
N ALA A 137 9.12 -0.93 2.98
CA ALA A 137 7.76 -1.31 2.64
C ALA A 137 7.18 -0.48 1.48
N VAL A 138 7.47 0.82 1.41
CA VAL A 138 6.86 1.74 0.43
C VAL A 138 7.06 1.34 -1.04
N PRO A 139 8.23 0.83 -1.50
CA PRO A 139 8.39 0.40 -2.89
C PRO A 139 7.40 -0.70 -3.32
N GLN A 140 6.90 -1.50 -2.39
CA GLN A 140 6.06 -2.67 -2.66
C GLN A 140 4.60 -2.29 -2.99
N VAL A 141 4.21 -1.02 -2.84
CA VAL A 141 2.85 -0.55 -3.16
C VAL A 141 2.75 0.13 -4.53
N ALA A 142 3.83 0.19 -5.31
CA ALA A 142 3.84 0.85 -6.62
C ALA A 142 2.75 0.30 -7.56
N ASP A 143 2.65 -1.03 -7.69
CA ASP A 143 1.69 -1.66 -8.59
C ASP A 143 0.23 -1.31 -8.26
N LEU A 144 -0.11 -1.16 -6.96
CA LEU A 144 -1.45 -0.79 -6.50
C LEU A 144 -1.87 0.60 -6.96
N PHE A 145 -0.96 1.58 -6.90
CA PHE A 145 -1.24 2.90 -7.47
C PHE A 145 -1.39 2.83 -8.99
N GLY A 146 -0.73 1.86 -9.63
CA GLY A 146 -0.72 1.73 -11.09
C GLY A 146 -2.07 1.25 -11.54
N ASP A 147 -2.61 0.28 -10.82
CA ASP A 147 -3.95 -0.24 -11.03
C ASP A 147 -4.99 0.87 -10.82
N ALA A 148 -4.85 1.67 -9.76
CA ALA A 148 -5.72 2.83 -9.53
C ALA A 148 -5.66 3.86 -10.68
N ILE A 149 -4.47 4.20 -11.17
CA ILE A 149 -4.29 5.12 -12.30
C ILE A 149 -4.93 4.56 -13.58
N ARG A 150 -4.75 3.26 -13.86
CA ARG A 150 -5.35 2.61 -15.03
C ARG A 150 -6.89 2.66 -14.96
N GLN A 151 -7.45 2.33 -13.80
CA GLN A 151 -8.90 2.25 -13.56
C GLN A 151 -9.60 3.62 -13.48
N MET A 152 -8.84 4.73 -13.43
CA MET A 152 -9.41 6.07 -13.41
C MET A 152 -10.29 6.35 -14.63
N THR A 153 -11.54 6.73 -14.34
CA THR A 153 -12.56 7.05 -15.32
C THR A 153 -12.44 8.50 -15.82
N LEU A 154 -13.13 8.84 -16.90
CA LEU A 154 -13.23 10.23 -17.37
C LEU A 154 -13.85 11.15 -16.30
N LYS A 155 -14.81 10.63 -15.52
CA LYS A 155 -15.45 11.38 -14.43
C LYS A 155 -14.45 11.70 -13.32
N ASP A 156 -13.67 10.70 -12.90
CA ASP A 156 -12.62 10.90 -11.90
C ASP A 156 -11.57 11.92 -12.38
N ALA A 157 -11.13 11.79 -13.63
CA ALA A 157 -10.15 12.69 -14.21
C ALA A 157 -10.64 14.16 -14.24
N ARG A 158 -11.90 14.40 -14.63
CA ARG A 158 -12.50 15.75 -14.57
C ARG A 158 -12.59 16.27 -13.14
N GLY A 159 -12.97 15.41 -12.18
CA GLY A 159 -13.02 15.77 -10.77
C GLY A 159 -11.65 16.16 -10.21
N ILE A 160 -10.58 15.48 -10.64
CA ILE A 160 -9.22 15.80 -10.22
C ILE A 160 -8.77 17.14 -10.81
N LEU A 161 -9.00 17.36 -12.10
CA LEU A 161 -8.61 18.61 -12.78
C LEU A 161 -9.35 19.83 -12.24
N GLY A 162 -10.66 19.71 -12.03
CA GLY A 162 -11.47 20.80 -11.47
C GLY A 162 -11.41 20.91 -9.94
N GLY A 163 -10.74 19.99 -9.26
CA GLY A 163 -10.66 19.96 -7.80
C GLY A 163 -9.54 20.84 -7.23
N GLY A 164 -9.46 20.94 -5.90
CA GLY A 164 -8.40 21.67 -5.18
C GLY A 164 -7.07 20.93 -5.13
N ASP A 165 -6.08 21.49 -4.43
CA ASP A 165 -4.66 21.07 -4.40
C ASP A 165 -4.38 19.58 -4.11
N HIS A 166 -5.37 18.84 -3.59
CA HIS A 166 -5.24 17.45 -3.16
C HIS A 166 -6.22 16.50 -3.86
N ALA A 167 -6.91 16.93 -4.92
CA ALA A 167 -7.97 16.14 -5.53
C ALA A 167 -7.52 14.76 -6.05
N ALA A 168 -6.28 14.64 -6.56
CA ALA A 168 -5.73 13.35 -6.96
C ALA A 168 -5.34 12.48 -5.76
N THR A 169 -4.80 13.10 -4.72
CA THR A 169 -4.47 12.44 -3.46
C THR A 169 -5.73 11.86 -2.81
N ASP A 170 -6.82 12.63 -2.78
CA ASP A 170 -8.12 12.20 -2.25
C ASP A 170 -8.73 11.08 -3.09
N TYR A 171 -8.58 11.15 -4.41
CA TYR A 171 -8.93 10.04 -5.31
C TYR A 171 -8.19 8.75 -4.92
N PHE A 172 -6.87 8.81 -4.72
CA PHE A 172 -6.10 7.63 -4.33
C PHE A 172 -6.50 7.09 -2.96
N ARG A 173 -6.75 7.97 -1.98
CA ARG A 173 -7.25 7.53 -0.66
C ARG A 173 -8.55 6.77 -0.76
N ARG A 174 -9.48 7.24 -1.61
CA ARG A 174 -10.77 6.59 -1.83
C ARG A 174 -10.67 5.26 -2.60
N VAL A 175 -9.89 5.22 -3.68
CA VAL A 175 -9.90 4.08 -4.62
C VAL A 175 -8.84 3.02 -4.28
N ALA A 176 -7.69 3.44 -3.77
CA ALA A 176 -6.58 2.55 -3.45
C ALA A 176 -6.40 2.33 -1.94
N GLY A 177 -6.87 3.24 -1.08
CA GLY A 177 -6.60 3.23 0.37
C GLY A 177 -6.86 1.89 1.07
N PRO A 178 -8.08 1.32 1.01
CA PRO A 178 -8.40 0.05 1.67
C PRO A 178 -7.50 -1.10 1.21
N LYS A 179 -7.33 -1.25 -0.11
CA LYS A 179 -6.46 -2.28 -0.71
C LYS A 179 -4.99 -2.06 -0.34
N LEU A 180 -4.55 -0.81 -0.23
CA LEU A 180 -3.18 -0.49 0.18
C LEU A 180 -2.93 -0.99 1.60
N VAL A 181 -3.84 -0.71 2.54
CA VAL A 181 -3.70 -1.13 3.94
C VAL A 181 -3.64 -2.66 4.04
N GLU A 182 -4.53 -3.37 3.36
CA GLU A 182 -4.54 -4.84 3.35
C GLU A 182 -3.23 -5.43 2.80
N ARG A 183 -2.67 -4.82 1.75
CA ARG A 183 -1.45 -5.32 1.10
C ARG A 183 -0.18 -4.91 1.83
N ILE A 184 -0.12 -3.69 2.37
CA ILE A 184 1.08 -3.14 2.97
C ILE A 184 1.33 -3.71 4.38
N ARG A 185 0.27 -4.05 5.15
CA ARG A 185 0.40 -4.61 6.50
C ARG A 185 1.36 -5.81 6.58
N PRO A 186 1.18 -6.90 5.81
CA PRO A 186 2.10 -8.04 5.87
C PRO A 186 3.50 -7.72 5.33
N ILE A 187 3.64 -6.70 4.48
CA ILE A 187 4.94 -6.23 3.98
C ILE A 187 5.68 -5.48 5.10
N VAL A 188 4.98 -4.61 5.82
CA VAL A 188 5.53 -3.86 6.96
C VAL A 188 5.93 -4.81 8.07
N ALA A 189 5.09 -5.80 8.42
CA ALA A 189 5.45 -6.81 9.43
C ALA A 189 6.77 -7.54 9.08
N LYS A 190 6.93 -7.98 7.82
CA LYS A 190 8.20 -8.56 7.36
C LYS A 190 9.36 -7.56 7.43
N ALA A 191 9.10 -6.30 7.10
CA ALA A 191 10.10 -5.25 7.14
C ALA A 191 10.55 -4.93 8.57
N THR A 192 9.61 -4.80 9.52
CA THR A 192 9.86 -4.53 10.95
C THR A 192 10.65 -5.68 11.58
N ASP A 193 10.33 -6.93 11.24
CA ASP A 193 11.12 -8.10 11.62
C ASP A 193 12.55 -8.02 11.04
N SER A 194 12.68 -7.75 9.74
CA SER A 194 13.98 -7.73 9.07
C SER A 194 14.95 -6.66 9.58
N VAL A 195 14.43 -5.54 10.10
CA VAL A 195 15.23 -4.44 10.66
C VAL A 195 15.29 -4.47 12.18
N GLY A 196 14.66 -5.47 12.79
CA GLY A 196 14.74 -5.76 14.22
C GLY A 196 14.01 -4.76 15.11
N VAL A 197 12.88 -4.18 14.66
CA VAL A 197 12.11 -3.18 15.43
C VAL A 197 11.77 -3.72 16.82
N THR A 198 11.22 -4.94 16.89
CA THR A 198 10.88 -5.62 18.15
C THR A 198 12.10 -5.84 19.04
N LYS A 199 13.26 -6.20 18.46
CA LYS A 199 14.51 -6.36 19.22
C LYS A 199 14.99 -5.04 19.81
N ARG A 200 14.91 -3.95 19.05
CA ARG A 200 15.31 -2.60 19.51
C ARG A 200 14.36 -2.06 20.57
N TYR A 201 13.06 -2.30 20.41
CA TYR A 201 12.06 -2.01 21.43
C TYR A 201 12.37 -2.74 22.74
N LYS A 202 12.59 -4.07 22.68
CA LYS A 202 12.97 -4.86 23.86
C LYS A 202 14.27 -4.36 24.50
N ALA A 203 15.27 -3.97 23.71
CA ALA A 203 16.53 -3.43 24.23
C ALA A 203 16.37 -2.07 24.93
N LEU A 204 15.46 -1.22 24.43
CA LEU A 204 15.08 0.03 25.08
C LEU A 204 14.31 -0.23 26.39
N MET A 205 13.36 -1.17 26.36
CA MET A 205 12.51 -1.51 27.50
C MET A 205 13.18 -2.41 28.54
N ALA A 206 14.27 -3.12 28.22
CA ALA A 206 15.01 -3.90 29.20
C ALA A 206 15.56 -3.02 30.34
N GLY A 207 15.88 -1.76 30.05
CA GLY A 207 16.23 -0.78 31.08
C GLY A 207 15.03 -0.29 31.90
N SER A 208 13.79 -0.52 31.45
CA SER A 208 12.54 -0.07 32.10
C SER A 208 11.95 -1.09 33.08
N THR A 209 12.34 -2.36 32.99
CA THR A 209 11.89 -3.44 33.90
C THR A 209 12.84 -3.68 35.08
N GLY A 210 13.99 -2.98 35.10
CA GLY A 210 15.00 -3.00 36.16
C GLY A 210 16.16 -2.05 35.83
N GLY A 211 16.90 -1.58 36.84
CA GLY A 211 17.96 -0.57 36.66
C GLY A 211 17.44 0.87 36.67
N THR A 212 18.33 1.83 36.34
CA THR A 212 18.07 3.27 36.54
C THR A 212 16.85 3.81 35.78
N LEU A 213 16.57 3.32 34.57
CA LEU A 213 15.40 3.74 33.79
C LEU A 213 14.09 3.15 34.36
N GLY A 214 14.08 1.92 34.83
CA GLY A 214 12.91 1.28 35.45
C GLY A 214 12.57 1.90 36.79
N SER A 215 13.59 2.16 37.63
CA SER A 215 13.44 3.00 38.81
C SER A 215 12.86 4.36 38.40
N ALA A 216 13.49 5.06 37.45
CA ALA A 216 13.08 6.37 36.96
C ALA A 216 11.65 6.45 36.37
N LEU A 217 11.11 5.33 35.88
CA LEU A 217 9.72 5.25 35.42
C LEU A 217 8.76 4.92 36.56
N SER A 218 9.17 4.09 37.52
CA SER A 218 8.34 3.66 38.65
C SER A 218 8.02 4.80 39.62
N LEU A 219 9.02 5.60 40.03
CA LEU A 219 8.80 6.81 40.84
C LEU A 219 8.02 7.92 40.10
N LEU A 220 7.85 7.83 38.77
CA LEU A 220 6.97 8.71 37.99
C LEU A 220 5.59 8.08 37.70
N GLY A 221 5.29 6.90 38.26
CA GLY A 221 4.02 6.19 38.04
C GLY A 221 3.84 5.64 36.61
N LYS A 222 4.93 5.53 35.83
CA LYS A 222 4.94 5.12 34.40
C LYS A 222 5.44 3.68 34.19
N SER A 223 5.19 2.77 35.13
CA SER A 223 5.68 1.38 35.08
C SER A 223 5.11 0.62 33.88
N GLY A 224 5.99 0.20 32.96
CA GLY A 224 5.67 -0.30 31.62
C GLY A 224 5.16 -1.75 31.53
N LYS A 225 4.36 -2.22 32.50
CA LYS A 225 3.90 -3.62 32.52
C LYS A 225 2.93 -3.98 31.40
N ASP A 226 2.18 -3.01 30.86
CA ASP A 226 1.15 -3.27 29.84
C ASP A 226 1.29 -2.35 28.62
N GLN A 227 2.41 -2.44 27.91
CA GLN A 227 2.55 -1.79 26.60
C GLN A 227 2.53 -2.86 25.51
N ASN A 228 1.35 -3.48 25.30
CA ASN A 228 1.07 -4.20 24.06
C ASN A 228 0.92 -3.18 22.94
N LEU A 229 2.07 -2.70 22.45
CA LEU A 229 2.14 -1.73 21.38
C LEU A 229 2.25 -2.49 20.06
N ASP A 230 1.22 -2.39 19.23
CA ASP A 230 1.26 -2.90 17.86
C ASP A 230 2.12 -1.97 16.99
N LEU A 231 3.43 -2.26 16.99
CA LEU A 231 4.43 -1.52 16.25
C LEU A 231 4.25 -1.68 14.73
N ASP A 232 3.74 -2.82 14.28
CA ASP A 232 3.56 -3.09 12.86
C ASP A 232 2.40 -2.27 12.29
N SER A 233 1.28 -2.22 13.01
CA SER A 233 0.17 -1.31 12.67
C SER A 233 0.61 0.15 12.73
N TYR A 234 1.34 0.55 13.77
CA TYR A 234 1.82 1.92 13.89
C TYR A 234 2.73 2.33 12.72
N VAL A 235 3.72 1.51 12.39
CA VAL A 235 4.62 1.77 11.25
C VAL A 235 3.84 1.75 9.93
N THR A 236 2.87 0.87 9.78
CA THR A 236 1.99 0.82 8.61
C THR A 236 1.25 2.15 8.42
N ASP A 237 0.55 2.60 9.44
CA ASP A 237 -0.25 3.83 9.36
C ASP A 237 0.65 5.05 9.09
N GLN A 238 1.82 5.11 9.72
CA GLN A 238 2.79 6.20 9.48
C GLN A 238 3.41 6.15 8.08
N ALA A 239 3.73 4.96 7.57
CA ALA A 239 4.22 4.80 6.20
C ALA A 239 3.18 5.25 5.17
N MET A 240 1.92 4.86 5.38
CA MET A 240 0.77 5.26 4.57
C MET A 240 0.55 6.77 4.59
N ASN A 241 0.56 7.37 5.78
CA ASN A 241 0.40 8.81 5.94
C ASN A 241 1.54 9.59 5.28
N GLY A 242 2.78 9.16 5.48
CA GLY A 242 3.95 9.76 4.83
C GLY A 242 3.89 9.67 3.31
N LEU A 243 3.47 8.51 2.78
CA LEU A 243 3.31 8.31 1.34
C LEU A 243 2.25 9.21 0.73
N PHE A 244 1.03 9.24 1.30
CA PHE A 244 -0.02 10.13 0.78
C PHE A 244 0.32 11.60 0.95
N LYS A 245 1.00 11.98 2.05
CA LYS A 245 1.49 13.35 2.22
C LYS A 245 2.45 13.73 1.10
N THR A 246 3.42 12.86 0.80
CA THR A 246 4.42 13.12 -0.25
C THR A 246 3.80 13.15 -1.65
N ILE A 247 2.80 12.30 -1.92
CA ILE A 247 2.01 12.37 -3.16
C ILE A 247 1.27 13.71 -3.26
N GLY A 248 0.66 14.17 -2.17
CA GLY A 248 0.00 15.48 -2.13
C GLY A 248 0.96 16.65 -2.33
N ASP A 249 2.17 16.55 -1.79
CA ASP A 249 3.22 17.55 -2.02
C ASP A 249 3.65 17.58 -3.50
N GLU A 250 3.78 16.43 -4.16
CA GLU A 250 4.05 16.32 -5.61
C GLU A 250 2.88 16.84 -6.46
N GLU A 251 1.63 16.51 -6.10
CA GLU A 251 0.43 17.02 -6.76
C GLU A 251 0.38 18.55 -6.71
N LYS A 252 0.60 19.11 -5.52
CA LYS A 252 0.66 20.56 -5.33
C LYS A 252 1.77 21.18 -6.17
N ALA A 253 2.95 20.58 -6.22
CA ALA A 253 4.06 21.07 -7.05
C ALA A 253 3.71 21.08 -8.54
N ILE A 254 3.03 20.06 -9.06
CA ILE A 254 2.57 20.01 -10.47
C ILE A 254 1.56 21.12 -10.75
N ARG A 255 0.66 21.41 -9.80
CA ARG A 255 -0.34 22.47 -9.92
C ARG A 255 0.28 23.86 -9.87
N THR A 256 1.18 24.13 -8.93
CA THR A 256 1.69 25.49 -8.68
C THR A 256 2.96 25.83 -9.45
N ASN A 257 3.73 24.84 -9.92
CA ASN A 257 5.02 25.08 -10.57
C ASN A 257 5.03 24.59 -12.04
N PRO A 258 4.91 25.49 -13.01
CA PRO A 258 4.98 25.16 -14.44
C PRO A 258 6.28 24.45 -14.85
N ALA A 259 7.40 24.68 -14.16
CA ALA A 259 8.68 24.03 -14.47
C ALA A 259 8.68 22.52 -14.18
N VAL A 260 7.78 22.05 -13.29
CA VAL A 260 7.61 20.62 -12.98
C VAL A 260 6.75 19.93 -14.04
N ARG A 261 6.03 20.68 -14.88
CA ARG A 261 5.21 20.19 -16.00
C ARG A 261 6.08 19.89 -17.22
N THR A 262 7.00 18.94 -17.09
CA THR A 262 8.07 18.70 -18.08
C THR A 262 7.60 18.04 -19.38
N THR A 263 6.32 17.71 -19.53
CA THR A 263 5.78 17.15 -20.79
C THR A 263 4.74 18.06 -21.40
N ASP A 264 4.63 18.01 -22.72
CA ASP A 264 3.70 18.85 -23.48
C ASP A 264 2.24 18.52 -23.13
N LEU A 265 1.96 17.27 -22.78
CA LEU A 265 0.67 16.87 -22.22
C LEU A 265 0.38 17.53 -20.87
N LEU A 266 1.34 17.59 -19.95
CA LEU A 266 1.16 18.26 -18.66
C LEU A 266 0.95 19.77 -18.81
N LYS A 267 1.70 20.39 -19.73
CA LYS A 267 1.52 21.82 -20.06
C LYS A 267 0.15 22.08 -20.66
N LYS A 268 -0.33 21.22 -21.58
CA LYS A 268 -1.65 21.35 -22.23
C LYS A 268 -2.81 21.17 -21.25
N VAL A 269 -2.67 20.26 -20.28
CA VAL A 269 -3.72 19.94 -19.30
C VAL A 269 -3.83 21.01 -18.22
N PHE A 270 -2.71 21.45 -17.64
CA PHE A 270 -2.69 22.40 -16.52
C PHE A 270 -2.44 23.86 -16.95
N GLY A 271 -2.14 24.12 -18.23
CA GLY A 271 -1.97 25.47 -18.78
C GLY A 271 -3.23 26.10 -19.35
N LYS A 272 -4.36 25.37 -19.34
CA LYS A 272 -5.70 25.89 -19.70
C LYS A 272 -6.53 26.31 -18.49
N GLN A 273 -5.92 26.34 -17.30
CA GLN A 273 -6.48 26.88 -16.06
C GLN A 273 -5.86 28.25 -15.79
#